data_AF-A0A8S3FWM4-F1
#
_entry.id   AF-A0A8S3FWM4-F1
#
_cell.length_a   1.000
_cell.length_b   1.000
_cell.length_c   1.000
_cell.angle_alpha   90.00
_cell.angle_beta   90.00
_cell.angle_gamma   90.00
#
_symmetry.space_group_name_H-M   'P 1'
#
loop_
_entity.id
_entity.type
_entity.pdbx_description
1 polymer ?
#
loop_
_entity_poly.entity_id
_entity_poly.type
_entity_poly.pdbx_seq_one_letter_code
_entity_poly.pdbx_strand_id
1 'polypeptide(L)'
;LLRYYGTRNGQTINSSDYGDYRIKCSICGEQSLNNMSFIAHLCSHFEDDLNYISPFDKIYRRCSVCHDEFSTPFQTLLHKDQEHMIEINEFRCRICQQNHHSLIDLFTHLNYTHIGLDMPYICDRCNYRTSMYEDMAYHIRQVILVF
;
A
#
# COMPACT_ATOMS: atom_id res chain seq x y z
N LEU A 1 14.95 12.08 -12.39
CA LEU A 1 14.39 11.05 -11.48
C LEU A 1 14.25 9.69 -12.16
N LEU A 2 13.64 9.58 -13.35
CA LEU A 2 13.48 8.33 -14.13
C LEU A 2 14.77 7.53 -14.40
N ARG A 3 15.94 8.16 -14.32
CA ARG A 3 17.25 7.50 -14.49
C ARG A 3 17.65 6.59 -13.33
N TYR A 4 17.04 6.76 -12.15
CA TYR A 4 17.41 6.01 -10.93
C TYR A 4 16.33 5.02 -10.48
N TYR A 5 15.07 5.26 -10.86
CA TYR A 5 13.96 4.44 -10.41
C TYR A 5 13.46 3.54 -11.55
N GLY A 6 13.81 2.25 -11.48
CA GLY A 6 13.31 1.21 -12.36
C GLY A 6 12.45 0.18 -11.63
N THR A 7 11.55 -0.45 -12.38
CA THR A 7 10.72 -1.56 -11.92
C THR A 7 10.67 -2.63 -13.00
N ARG A 8 10.78 -3.90 -12.60
CA ARG A 8 10.64 -5.07 -13.48
C ARG A 8 9.53 -5.97 -12.93
N ASN A 9 8.53 -6.21 -13.78
CA ASN A 9 7.42 -7.09 -13.44
C ASN A 9 7.93 -8.52 -13.17
N GLY A 10 7.35 -9.15 -12.15
CA GLY A 10 7.56 -10.55 -11.83
C GLY A 10 6.69 -11.47 -12.69
N GLN A 11 6.89 -12.77 -12.56
CA GLN A 11 6.02 -13.77 -13.14
C GLN A 11 4.66 -13.78 -12.44
N THR A 12 3.58 -14.04 -13.18
CA THR A 12 2.25 -14.29 -12.61
C THR A 12 2.29 -15.57 -11.79
N ILE A 13 2.13 -15.44 -10.47
CA ILE A 13 2.01 -16.60 -9.58
C ILE A 13 0.57 -17.10 -9.68
N ASN A 14 0.37 -18.36 -10.08
CA ASN A 14 -0.95 -18.98 -10.07
C ASN A 14 -1.35 -19.36 -8.63
N SER A 15 -2.62 -19.15 -8.31
CA SER A 15 -3.24 -19.34 -6.98
C SER A 15 -3.25 -20.77 -6.44
N SER A 16 -2.57 -21.73 -7.09
CA SER A 16 -2.60 -23.16 -6.75
C SER A 16 -1.52 -23.60 -5.75
N ASP A 17 -0.49 -22.80 -5.50
CA ASP A 17 0.67 -23.19 -4.68
C ASP A 17 0.58 -22.77 -3.20
N TYR A 18 -0.42 -21.96 -2.86
CA TYR A 18 -0.72 -21.58 -1.48
C TYR A 18 -2.05 -22.24 -1.12
N GLY A 19 -2.03 -23.15 -0.15
CA GLY A 19 -3.17 -24.01 0.20
C GLY A 19 -4.51 -23.27 0.37
N ASP A 20 -5.61 -24.02 0.29
CA ASP A 20 -6.97 -23.49 0.22
C ASP A 20 -7.35 -22.62 1.45
N TYR A 21 -7.16 -21.30 1.37
CA TYR A 21 -7.51 -20.33 2.42
C TYR A 21 -8.96 -19.85 2.35
N ARG A 22 -9.84 -20.61 1.69
CA ARG A 22 -11.26 -20.29 1.62
C ARG A 22 -11.87 -20.29 3.01
N ILE A 23 -12.38 -19.13 3.41
CA ILE A 23 -13.02 -18.97 4.71
C ILE A 23 -14.50 -19.29 4.52
N LYS A 24 -14.96 -20.33 5.22
CA LYS A 24 -16.36 -20.75 5.17
C LYS A 24 -17.18 -19.97 6.21
N CYS A 25 -18.22 -19.29 5.76
CA CYS A 25 -19.17 -18.62 6.64
C CYS A 25 -19.91 -19.63 7.52
N SER A 26 -19.96 -19.37 8.82
CA SER A 26 -20.66 -20.20 9.78
C SER A 26 -22.19 -20.04 9.72
N ILE A 27 -22.69 -18.95 9.10
CA ILE A 27 -24.11 -18.61 9.03
C ILE A 27 -24.76 -19.26 7.81
N CYS A 28 -24.19 -19.09 6.61
CA CYS A 28 -24.76 -19.60 5.36
C CYS A 28 -23.86 -20.60 4.60
N GLY A 29 -22.64 -20.83 5.06
CA GLY A 29 -21.72 -21.78 4.42
C GLY A 29 -21.02 -21.28 3.16
N GLU A 30 -21.23 -20.03 2.73
CA GLU A 30 -20.54 -19.43 1.58
C GLU A 30 -19.02 -19.37 1.83
N GLN A 31 -18.24 -19.65 0.79
CA GLN A 31 -16.78 -19.61 0.84
C GLN A 31 -16.27 -18.30 0.25
N SER A 32 -15.56 -17.54 1.06
CA SER A 32 -14.87 -16.32 0.64
C SER A 32 -13.41 -16.59 0.32
N LEU A 33 -12.89 -15.90 -0.70
CA LEU A 33 -11.53 -16.08 -1.20
C LEU A 33 -10.48 -15.29 -0.40
N ASN A 34 -10.90 -14.27 0.34
CA ASN A 34 -10.01 -13.48 1.18
C ASN A 34 -10.77 -12.84 2.36
N ASN A 35 -10.01 -12.27 3.30
CA ASN A 35 -10.55 -11.63 4.50
C ASN A 35 -11.47 -10.44 4.18
N MET A 36 -11.20 -9.68 3.12
CA MET A 36 -12.03 -8.53 2.71
C MET A 36 -13.41 -8.97 2.23
N SER A 37 -13.47 -9.99 1.36
CA SER A 37 -14.73 -10.54 0.87
C SER A 37 -15.52 -11.21 2.00
N PHE A 38 -14.82 -11.87 2.93
CA PHE A 38 -15.45 -12.56 4.06
C PHE A 38 -16.10 -11.58 5.04
N ILE A 39 -15.43 -10.47 5.38
CA ILE A 39 -15.98 -9.46 6.28
C ILE A 39 -17.18 -8.75 5.64
N ALA A 40 -17.08 -8.38 4.35
CA ALA A 40 -18.20 -7.80 3.62
C ALA A 40 -19.42 -8.75 3.57
N HIS A 41 -19.18 -10.03 3.31
CA HIS A 41 -20.19 -11.08 3.34
C HIS A 41 -20.79 -11.28 4.75
N LEU A 42 -19.98 -11.24 5.81
CA LEU A 42 -20.50 -11.32 7.17
C LEU A 42 -21.41 -10.14 7.49
N CYS A 43 -21.06 -8.93 7.04
CA CYS A 43 -21.88 -7.74 7.23
C CYS A 43 -23.26 -7.86 6.56
N SER A 44 -23.40 -8.60 5.45
CA SER A 44 -24.71 -8.81 4.82
C SER A 44 -25.65 -9.76 5.59
N HIS A 45 -25.14 -10.54 6.56
CA HIS A 45 -26.00 -11.35 7.44
C HIS A 45 -26.67 -10.54 8.55
N PHE A 46 -26.19 -9.33 8.81
CA PHE A 46 -26.64 -8.46 9.90
C PHE A 46 -27.37 -7.22 9.36
N GLU A 47 -27.99 -7.31 8.17
CA GLU A 47 -28.77 -6.23 7.58
C GLU A 47 -29.90 -5.77 8.50
N ASP A 48 -29.69 -4.64 9.17
CA ASP A 48 -30.73 -3.70 9.62
C ASP A 48 -30.22 -2.27 9.87
N ASP A 49 -28.91 -2.00 9.82
CA ASP A 49 -28.39 -0.62 9.92
C ASP A 49 -27.70 -0.17 8.63
N LEU A 50 -28.40 0.68 7.87
CA LEU A 50 -27.97 1.45 6.69
C LEU A 50 -26.81 2.44 6.99
N ASN A 51 -25.75 2.00 7.67
CA ASN A 51 -24.56 2.81 7.93
C ASN A 51 -23.35 1.99 8.41
N TYR A 52 -23.05 0.85 7.77
CA TYR A 52 -21.76 0.18 7.98
C TYR A 52 -20.62 1.03 7.39
N ILE A 53 -20.21 2.04 8.16
CA ILE A 53 -18.93 2.71 8.00
C ILE A 53 -17.95 1.79 8.68
N SER A 54 -17.10 1.13 7.89
CA SER A 54 -16.04 0.28 8.42
C SER A 54 -15.29 1.06 9.51
N PRO A 55 -14.91 0.47 10.66
CA PRO A 55 -14.04 1.14 11.62
C PRO A 55 -12.79 1.73 10.95
N PHE A 56 -12.35 1.09 9.88
CA PHE A 56 -11.32 1.59 8.96
C PHE A 56 -11.73 2.88 8.25
N ASP A 57 -12.94 2.99 7.69
CA ASP A 57 -13.42 4.23 7.05
C ASP A 57 -13.49 5.40 8.03
N LYS A 58 -13.79 5.15 9.31
CA LYS A 58 -13.74 6.20 10.34
C LYS A 58 -12.30 6.64 10.63
N ILE A 59 -11.34 5.71 10.60
CA ILE A 59 -9.90 6.00 10.72
C ILE A 59 -9.38 6.76 9.49
N TYR A 60 -9.77 6.35 8.29
CA TYR A 60 -9.32 6.95 7.02
C TYR A 60 -10.00 8.29 6.70
N ARG A 61 -11.09 8.62 7.39
CA ARG A 61 -11.74 9.94 7.37
C ARG A 61 -11.16 10.93 8.37
N ARG A 62 -10.19 10.51 9.18
CA ARG A 62 -9.49 11.39 10.11
C ARG A 62 -8.05 11.61 9.64
N CYS A 63 -7.61 12.85 9.59
CA CYS A 63 -6.22 13.15 9.32
C CYS A 63 -5.33 12.57 10.43
N SER A 64 -4.25 11.91 10.05
CA SER A 64 -3.30 11.32 11.02
C SER A 64 -2.34 12.35 11.62
N VAL A 65 -2.30 13.57 11.08
CA VAL A 65 -1.36 14.64 11.46
C VAL A 65 -2.07 15.71 12.29
N CYS A 66 -3.15 16.31 11.77
CA CYS A 66 -3.92 17.33 12.49
C CYS A 66 -5.20 16.83 13.19
N HIS A 67 -5.56 15.56 12.98
CA HIS A 67 -6.79 14.94 13.53
C HIS A 67 -8.12 15.52 13.04
N ASP A 68 -8.10 16.35 11.99
CA ASP A 68 -9.32 16.84 11.33
C ASP A 68 -10.13 15.70 10.71
N GLU A 69 -11.45 15.77 10.82
CA GLU A 69 -12.38 14.79 10.27
C GLU A 69 -13.01 15.27 8.97
N PHE A 70 -13.10 14.38 7.98
CA PHE A 70 -13.63 14.65 6.66
C PHE A 70 -14.77 13.70 6.32
N SER A 71 -15.65 14.13 5.42
CA SER A 71 -16.83 13.34 5.03
C SER A 71 -16.44 12.08 4.25
N THR A 72 -15.33 12.11 3.51
CA THR A 72 -14.84 10.97 2.72
C THR A 72 -13.32 10.78 2.88
N PRO A 73 -12.80 9.54 2.73
CA PRO A 73 -11.36 9.28 2.71
C PRO A 73 -10.63 10.08 1.60
N PHE A 74 -11.29 10.29 0.45
CA PHE A 74 -10.73 11.08 -0.64
C PHE A 74 -10.48 12.55 -0.23
N GLN A 75 -11.39 13.16 0.53
CA GLN A 75 -11.19 14.51 1.06
C GLN A 75 -10.05 14.57 2.08
N THR A 76 -9.90 13.53 2.92
CA THR A 76 -8.77 13.43 3.87
C THR A 76 -7.43 13.32 3.12
N LEU A 77 -7.41 12.57 2.01
CA LEU A 77 -6.23 12.44 1.15
C LEU A 77 -5.89 13.77 0.47
N LEU A 78 -6.87 14.46 -0.12
CA LEU A 78 -6.66 15.79 -0.71
C LEU A 78 -6.15 16.81 0.31
N HIS A 79 -6.72 16.83 1.51
CA HIS A 79 -6.25 17.71 2.58
C HIS A 79 -4.80 17.40 2.96
N LYS A 80 -4.43 16.13 3.10
CA LYS A 80 -3.02 15.75 3.34
C LYS A 80 -2.12 16.22 2.20
N ASP A 81 -2.60 16.11 0.96
CA ASP A 81 -1.91 16.54 -0.25
C ASP A 81 -1.98 18.05 -0.52
N GLN A 82 -2.57 18.87 0.35
CA GLN A 82 -2.64 20.32 0.17
C GLN A 82 -2.04 21.05 1.37
N GLU A 83 -2.46 20.66 2.57
CA GLU A 83 -2.11 21.31 3.82
C GLU A 83 -0.89 20.65 4.50
N HIS A 84 -0.64 19.38 4.20
CA HIS A 84 0.51 18.63 4.74
C HIS A 84 1.55 18.26 3.68
N MET A 85 1.47 18.80 2.44
CA MET A 85 2.48 18.56 1.40
C MET A 85 3.90 18.86 1.87
N ILE A 86 4.06 19.85 2.74
CA ILE A 86 5.36 20.28 3.30
C ILE A 86 5.97 19.18 4.19
N GLU A 87 5.15 18.32 4.81
CA GLU A 87 5.62 17.15 5.57
C GLU A 87 5.70 15.86 4.73
N ILE A 88 5.14 15.84 3.51
CA ILE A 88 5.36 14.78 2.52
C ILE A 88 6.72 15.01 1.82
N ASN A 89 7.78 15.18 2.62
CA ASN A 89 9.16 14.81 2.31
C ASN A 89 9.55 14.82 0.81
N GLU A 90 9.45 15.98 0.16
CA GLU A 90 9.69 16.11 -1.29
C GLU A 90 11.11 15.68 -1.68
N PHE A 91 12.03 15.69 -0.71
CA PHE A 91 13.43 15.31 -0.90
C PHE A 91 13.79 13.99 -0.22
N ARG A 92 12.82 13.11 0.03
CA ARG A 92 13.13 11.75 0.50
C ARG A 92 13.59 10.85 -0.65
N CYS A 93 14.73 10.20 -0.48
CA CYS A 93 15.18 9.17 -1.40
C CYS A 93 14.24 7.96 -1.35
N ARG A 94 13.62 7.60 -2.48
CA ARG A 94 12.67 6.47 -2.52
C ARG A 94 13.33 5.10 -2.54
N ILE A 95 14.66 5.05 -2.74
CA ILE A 95 15.45 3.81 -2.66
C ILE A 95 15.76 3.48 -1.19
N CYS A 96 16.34 4.42 -0.43
CA CYS A 96 16.81 4.17 0.94
C CYS A 96 16.02 4.90 2.05
N GLN A 97 15.00 5.67 1.69
CA GLN A 97 14.14 6.45 2.59
C GLN A 97 14.83 7.55 3.42
N GLN A 98 16.07 7.94 3.07
CA GLN A 98 16.73 9.08 3.70
C GLN A 98 16.08 10.40 3.27
N ASN A 99 15.89 11.30 4.24
CA ASN A 99 15.37 12.65 3.99
C ASN A 99 16.51 13.61 3.66
N HIS A 100 16.25 14.55 2.75
CA HIS A 100 17.20 15.61 2.40
C HIS A 100 16.55 17.00 2.56
N HIS A 101 17.37 18.04 2.60
CA HIS A 101 16.90 19.42 2.79
C HIS A 101 16.58 20.15 1.48
N SER A 102 17.04 19.62 0.34
CA SER A 102 16.78 20.19 -0.99
C SER A 102 16.80 19.12 -2.09
N LEU A 103 16.25 19.45 -3.27
CA LEU A 103 16.36 18.61 -4.48
C LEU A 103 17.82 18.38 -4.90
N ILE A 104 18.68 19.38 -4.74
CA ILE A 104 20.08 19.31 -5.14
C ILE A 104 20.82 18.29 -4.27
N ASP A 105 20.53 18.28 -2.97
CA ASP A 105 21.08 17.30 -2.03
C ASP A 105 20.60 15.87 -2.36
N LEU A 106 19.32 15.72 -2.70
CA LEU A 106 18.77 14.45 -3.16
C LEU A 106 19.44 13.97 -4.46
N PHE A 107 19.63 14.84 -5.45
CA PHE A 107 20.30 14.48 -6.70
C PHE A 107 21.76 14.10 -6.48
N THR A 108 22.44 14.84 -5.60
CA THR A 108 23.82 14.56 -5.21
C THR A 108 23.90 13.19 -4.54
N HIS A 109 23.03 12.93 -3.56
CA HIS A 109 22.87 11.63 -2.94
C HIS A 109 22.66 10.53 -4.00
N LEU A 110 21.63 10.65 -4.86
CA LEU A 110 21.34 9.65 -5.90
C LEU A 110 22.53 9.37 -6.82
N ASN A 111 23.36 10.37 -7.13
CA ASN A 111 24.55 10.21 -7.97
C ASN A 111 25.70 9.47 -7.27
N TYR A 112 25.89 9.69 -5.98
CA TYR A 112 27.04 9.16 -5.23
C TYR A 112 26.75 7.83 -4.54
N THR A 113 25.50 7.57 -4.13
CA THR A 113 25.14 6.39 -3.33
C THR A 113 24.38 5.33 -4.11
N HIS A 114 23.75 5.68 -5.23
CA HIS A 114 22.91 4.76 -5.99
C HIS A 114 23.37 4.66 -7.44
N ILE A 115 23.38 3.43 -7.96
CA ILE A 115 23.63 3.20 -9.38
C ILE A 115 22.30 3.35 -10.11
N GLY A 116 22.31 4.03 -11.27
CA GLY A 116 21.09 4.22 -12.06
C GLY A 116 20.45 2.89 -12.44
N LEU A 117 19.12 2.80 -12.30
CA LEU A 117 18.30 1.61 -12.55
C LEU A 117 18.60 0.39 -11.67
N ASP A 118 19.32 0.57 -10.56
CA ASP A 118 19.50 -0.51 -9.60
C ASP A 118 18.17 -0.84 -8.91
N MET A 119 17.80 -2.11 -8.93
CA MET A 119 16.57 -2.64 -8.32
C MET A 119 16.96 -3.59 -7.18
N PRO A 120 17.37 -3.02 -6.02
CA PRO A 120 17.85 -3.80 -4.88
C PRO A 120 16.75 -4.64 -4.24
N TYR A 121 15.49 -4.25 -4.42
CA TYR A 121 14.36 -4.99 -3.87
C TYR A 121 13.93 -6.08 -4.84
N ILE A 122 14.01 -7.33 -4.41
CA ILE A 122 13.67 -8.52 -5.20
C ILE A 122 12.67 -9.35 -4.41
N CYS A 123 11.56 -9.73 -5.05
CA CYS A 123 10.64 -10.73 -4.54
C CYS A 123 11.14 -12.12 -4.90
N ASP A 124 11.53 -12.92 -3.90
CA ASP A 124 12.02 -14.29 -4.11
C ASP A 124 10.95 -15.22 -4.70
N ARG A 125 9.66 -14.86 -4.62
CA ARG A 125 8.54 -15.70 -5.07
C ARG A 125 8.18 -15.53 -6.54
N CYS A 126 8.19 -14.30 -7.04
CA CYS A 126 7.80 -14.00 -8.42
C CYS A 126 8.91 -13.32 -9.23
N ASN A 127 10.08 -13.08 -8.64
CA ASN A 127 11.16 -12.31 -9.24
C ASN A 127 10.78 -10.87 -9.64
N TYR A 128 9.73 -10.31 -9.03
CA TYR A 128 9.42 -8.88 -9.11
C TYR A 128 10.59 -8.08 -8.56
N ARG A 129 11.01 -7.04 -9.25
CA ARG A 129 12.10 -6.17 -8.83
C ARG A 129 11.68 -4.71 -8.88
N THR A 130 12.07 -3.94 -7.89
CA THR A 130 11.83 -2.50 -7.87
C THR A 130 13.00 -1.77 -7.22
N SER A 131 13.16 -0.51 -7.59
CA SER A 131 14.09 0.41 -6.95
C SER A 131 13.49 1.03 -5.69
N MET A 132 12.17 0.94 -5.50
CA MET A 132 11.46 1.62 -4.42
C MET A 132 11.06 0.66 -3.30
N TYR A 133 11.38 1.03 -2.07
CA TYR A 133 11.00 0.24 -0.90
C TYR A 133 9.48 0.12 -0.74
N GLU A 134 8.76 1.24 -0.94
CA GLU A 134 7.31 1.29 -0.75
C GLU A 134 6.57 0.36 -1.73
N ASP A 135 7.01 0.33 -2.98
CA ASP A 135 6.49 -0.57 -4.01
C ASP A 135 6.69 -2.03 -3.62
N MET A 136 7.88 -2.39 -3.09
CA MET A 136 8.14 -3.76 -2.65
C MET A 136 7.31 -4.11 -1.41
N ALA A 137 7.18 -3.19 -0.46
CA ALA A 137 6.36 -3.39 0.73
C ALA A 137 4.87 -3.57 0.37
N TYR A 138 4.36 -2.80 -0.60
CA TYR A 138 3.02 -2.97 -1.14
C TYR A 138 2.88 -4.31 -1.88
N HIS A 139 3.85 -4.66 -2.73
CA HIS A 139 3.89 -5.93 -3.45
C HIS A 139 3.85 -7.12 -2.50
N ILE A 140 4.71 -7.15 -1.47
CA ILE A 140 4.68 -8.19 -0.42
C ILE A 140 3.31 -8.19 0.27
N ARG A 141 2.73 -7.02 0.58
CA ARG A 141 1.41 -7.02 1.21
C ARG A 141 0.35 -7.66 0.34
N GLN A 142 0.25 -7.28 -0.93
CA GLN A 142 -0.79 -7.79 -1.84
C GLN A 142 -0.55 -9.24 -2.28
N VAL A 143 0.71 -9.65 -2.46
CA VAL A 143 1.07 -10.94 -3.04
C VAL A 143 1.46 -11.97 -1.99
N ILE A 144 1.99 -11.54 -0.83
CA ILE A 144 2.52 -12.41 0.24
C ILE A 144 1.75 -12.28 1.57
N LEU A 145 1.11 -11.13 1.90
CA LEU A 145 0.42 -10.92 3.20
C LEU A 145 -1.12 -10.76 3.10
N VAL A 146 -1.70 -10.85 1.90
CA VAL A 146 -3.16 -10.83 1.67
C VAL A 146 -3.72 -12.25 1.40
N PHE A 147 -2.89 -13.27 1.57
CA PHE A 147 -3.29 -14.68 1.54
C PHE A 147 -2.95 -15.35 2.86
#